data_AF-A0A7J3X5P8-F1
#
_entry.id   AF-A0A7J3X5P8-F1
#
_cell.length_a   1.000
_cell.length_b   1.000
_cell.length_c   1.000
_cell.angle_alpha   90.00
_cell.angle_beta   90.00
_cell.angle_gamma   90.00
#
_symmetry.space_group_name_H-M   'P 1'
#
loop_
_entity.id
_entity.type
_entity.pdbx_description
1 polymer ?
#
loop_
_entity_poly.entity_id
_entity_poly.type
_entity_poly.pdbx_seq_one_letter_code
_entity_poly.pdbx_strand_id
1 'polypeptide(L)'
;MRAVSLYRLALVVLALVVAALLGAYVPLRIAGMVSEGRLDPLLGGVLCFSGIAAGAVVAFFAVSLGLALPAIPEEPREGGERLRAYRARQRAMLEELDEVKKLLEEIRDLLREGVGG
;
A
#
# COMPACT_ATOMS: atom_id res chain seq x y z
N MET A 1 -15.96 -3.39 -10.66
CA MET A 1 -15.56 -4.52 -9.79
C MET A 1 -14.95 -5.72 -10.54
N ARG A 2 -15.55 -6.29 -11.61
CA ARG A 2 -14.99 -7.47 -12.31
C ARG A 2 -13.65 -7.25 -13.06
N ALA A 3 -13.40 -6.05 -13.59
CA ALA A 3 -12.16 -5.76 -14.33
C ALA A 3 -10.91 -5.74 -13.41
N VAL A 4 -11.05 -5.24 -12.18
CA VAL A 4 -9.96 -5.16 -11.20
C VAL A 4 -9.54 -6.55 -10.74
N SER A 5 -10.49 -7.48 -10.55
CA SER A 5 -10.18 -8.87 -10.21
C SER A 5 -9.48 -9.61 -11.35
N LEU A 6 -9.86 -9.35 -12.61
CA LEU A 6 -9.22 -9.95 -13.80
C LEU A 6 -7.78 -9.48 -13.96
N TYR A 7 -7.53 -8.17 -13.83
CA TYR A 7 -6.17 -7.62 -13.92
C TYR A 7 -5.25 -8.16 -12.81
N ARG A 8 -5.76 -8.24 -11.58
CA ARG A 8 -5.00 -8.82 -10.45
C ARG A 8 -4.65 -10.28 -10.70
N LEU A 9 -5.59 -11.08 -11.20
CA LEU A 9 -5.37 -12.49 -11.52
C LEU A 9 -4.35 -12.65 -12.66
N ALA A 10 -4.44 -11.81 -13.70
CA ALA A 10 -3.46 -11.78 -14.79
C ALA A 10 -2.04 -11.44 -14.30
N LEU A 11 -1.90 -10.47 -13.38
CA LEU A 11 -0.61 -10.12 -12.77
C LEU A 11 -0.03 -11.28 -11.94
N VAL A 12 -0.85 -11.98 -11.18
CA VAL A 12 -0.39 -13.14 -10.38
C VAL A 12 0.08 -14.28 -11.29
N VAL A 13 -0.70 -14.58 -12.34
CA VAL A 13 -0.32 -15.61 -13.32
C VAL A 13 1.00 -15.23 -14.00
N LEU A 14 1.16 -13.98 -14.42
CA LEU A 14 2.40 -13.50 -15.01
C LEU A 14 3.58 -13.63 -14.04
N ALA A 15 3.40 -13.23 -12.78
CA ALA A 15 4.44 -13.34 -11.76
C ALA A 15 4.86 -14.80 -11.50
N LEU A 16 3.91 -15.73 -11.49
CA LEU A 16 4.20 -17.16 -11.36
C LEU A 16 4.93 -17.73 -12.57
N VAL A 17 4.60 -17.29 -13.78
CA VAL A 17 5.34 -17.68 -15.00
C VAL A 17 6.78 -17.18 -14.93
N VAL A 18 7.00 -15.94 -14.51
CA VAL A 18 8.36 -15.39 -14.32
C VAL A 18 9.13 -16.18 -13.27
N ALA A 19 8.49 -16.52 -12.15
CA ALA A 19 9.11 -17.34 -11.11
C ALA A 19 9.50 -18.74 -11.63
N ALA A 20 8.65 -19.38 -12.44
CA ALA A 20 8.96 -20.67 -13.05
C ALA A 20 10.12 -20.59 -14.05
N LEU A 21 10.20 -19.50 -14.84
CA LEU A 21 11.33 -19.28 -15.74
C LEU A 21 12.65 -19.10 -14.97
N LEU A 22 12.64 -18.31 -13.89
CA LEU A 22 13.83 -18.12 -13.06
C LEU A 22 14.22 -19.38 -12.28
N GLY A 23 13.24 -20.12 -11.74
CA GLY A 23 13.49 -21.25 -10.87
C GLY A 23 13.76 -22.57 -11.60
N ALA A 24 13.30 -22.74 -12.85
CA ALA A 24 13.47 -23.97 -13.61
C ALA A 24 14.18 -23.76 -14.95
N TYR A 25 13.73 -22.80 -15.76
CA TYR A 25 14.30 -22.61 -17.10
C TYR A 25 15.76 -22.10 -17.06
N VAL A 26 16.05 -21.13 -16.20
CA VAL A 26 17.41 -20.58 -16.05
C VAL A 26 18.40 -21.66 -15.56
N PRO A 27 18.12 -22.43 -14.50
CA PRO A 27 18.99 -23.54 -14.09
C PRO A 27 19.20 -24.61 -15.17
N LEU A 28 18.14 -24.97 -15.91
CA LEU A 28 18.25 -25.93 -17.02
C LEU A 28 19.19 -25.43 -18.12
N ARG A 29 19.10 -24.14 -18.47
CA ARG A 29 20.00 -23.53 -19.46
C ARG A 29 21.43 -23.46 -18.98
N ILE A 30 21.65 -23.14 -17.71
CA ILE A 30 22.99 -23.09 -17.12
C ILE A 30 23.61 -24.49 -17.10
N ALA A 31 22.85 -25.51 -16.70
CA ALA A 31 23.31 -26.90 -16.73
C ALA A 31 23.71 -27.34 -18.15
N GLY A 32 22.94 -26.93 -19.17
CA GLY A 32 23.31 -27.15 -20.57
C GLY A 32 24.64 -26.49 -20.94
N MET A 33 24.84 -25.23 -20.60
CA MET A 33 26.09 -24.51 -20.92
C MET A 33 27.32 -25.07 -20.19
N VAL A 34 27.14 -25.60 -18.97
CA VAL A 34 28.20 -26.31 -18.25
C VAL A 34 28.54 -27.62 -18.97
N SER A 35 27.53 -28.37 -19.43
CA SER A 35 27.76 -29.62 -20.18
C SER A 35 28.44 -29.40 -21.55
N GLU A 36 28.21 -28.25 -22.17
CA GLU A 36 28.86 -27.82 -23.41
C GLU A 36 30.30 -27.32 -23.19
N GLY A 37 30.78 -27.27 -21.94
CA GLY A 37 32.11 -26.74 -21.60
C GLY A 37 32.27 -25.23 -21.77
N ARG A 38 31.15 -24.50 -21.95
CA ARG A 38 31.14 -23.03 -22.11
C ARG A 38 31.17 -22.29 -20.77
N LEU A 39 30.91 -22.99 -19.68
CA LEU A 39 30.79 -22.45 -18.34
C LEU A 39 31.47 -23.37 -17.33
N ASP A 40 32.21 -22.78 -16.41
CA ASP A 40 32.81 -23.51 -15.28
C ASP A 40 31.70 -24.11 -14.40
N PRO A 41 31.77 -25.41 -14.04
CA PRO A 41 30.81 -26.05 -13.14
C PRO A 41 30.60 -25.31 -11.81
N LEU A 42 31.65 -24.70 -11.24
CA LEU A 42 31.53 -23.94 -9.99
C LEU A 42 30.66 -22.70 -10.19
N LEU A 43 30.92 -21.93 -11.25
CA LEU A 43 30.15 -20.74 -11.58
C LEU A 43 28.71 -21.10 -11.96
N GLY A 44 28.52 -22.18 -12.71
CA GLY A 44 27.20 -22.70 -13.08
C GLY A 44 26.37 -23.12 -11.86
N GLY A 45 27.00 -23.76 -10.87
CA GLY A 45 26.33 -24.14 -9.62
C GLY A 45 25.81 -22.93 -8.84
N VAL A 46 26.63 -21.89 -8.69
CA VAL A 46 26.24 -20.64 -8.01
C VAL A 46 25.10 -19.95 -8.75
N LEU A 47 25.17 -19.87 -10.08
CA LEU A 47 24.12 -19.26 -10.89
C LEU A 47 22.80 -20.04 -10.80
N CYS A 48 22.84 -21.37 -10.86
CA CYS A 48 21.65 -22.22 -10.64
C CYS A 48 21.00 -21.95 -9.29
N PHE A 49 21.80 -21.94 -8.22
CA PHE A 49 21.29 -21.69 -6.87
C PHE A 49 20.66 -20.30 -6.77
N SER A 50 21.31 -19.28 -7.32
CA SER A 50 20.79 -17.91 -7.34
C SER A 50 19.47 -17.78 -8.13
N GLY A 51 19.33 -18.49 -9.25
CA GLY A 51 18.10 -18.50 -10.06
C GLY A 51 16.94 -19.15 -9.33
N ILE A 52 17.19 -20.29 -8.66
CA ILE A 52 16.18 -20.97 -7.82
C ILE A 52 15.76 -20.08 -6.65
N ALA A 53 16.72 -19.46 -5.96
CA ALA A 53 16.43 -18.56 -4.84
C ALA A 53 15.60 -17.35 -5.29
N ALA A 54 15.98 -16.70 -6.40
CA ALA A 54 15.23 -15.58 -6.96
C ALA A 54 13.82 -15.99 -7.38
N GLY A 55 13.66 -17.14 -8.08
CA GLY A 55 12.37 -17.68 -8.47
C GLY A 55 11.48 -17.98 -7.25
N ALA A 56 12.04 -18.55 -6.18
CA ALA A 56 11.32 -18.85 -4.95
C ALA A 56 10.80 -17.58 -4.25
N VAL A 57 11.63 -16.53 -4.17
CA VAL A 57 11.22 -15.24 -3.59
C VAL A 57 10.06 -14.63 -4.39
N VAL A 58 10.16 -14.61 -5.72
CA VAL A 58 9.11 -14.07 -6.58
C VAL A 58 7.82 -14.88 -6.43
N ALA A 59 7.89 -16.21 -6.42
CA ALA A 59 6.72 -17.07 -6.21
C ALA A 59 6.05 -16.82 -4.85
N PHE A 60 6.86 -16.70 -3.79
CA PHE A 60 6.35 -16.42 -2.45
C PHE A 60 5.57 -15.10 -2.40
N PHE A 61 6.12 -14.02 -2.98
CA PHE A 61 5.43 -12.74 -3.03
C PHE A 61 4.20 -12.74 -3.95
N ALA A 62 4.27 -13.43 -5.08
CA ALA A 62 3.14 -13.56 -6.00
C ALA A 62 1.94 -14.25 -5.31
N VAL A 63 2.18 -15.29 -4.52
CA VAL A 63 1.12 -16.00 -3.79
C VAL A 63 0.66 -15.20 -2.57
N SER A 64 1.57 -14.73 -1.73
CA SER A 64 1.22 -14.03 -0.49
C SER A 64 0.51 -12.69 -0.74
N LEU A 65 1.00 -11.88 -1.68
CA LEU A 65 0.40 -10.58 -1.99
C LEU A 65 -0.74 -10.68 -3.01
N GLY A 66 -0.61 -11.62 -3.95
CA GLY A 66 -1.55 -11.77 -5.05
C GLY A 66 -2.81 -12.55 -4.71
N LEU A 67 -2.67 -13.65 -3.96
CA LEU A 67 -3.78 -14.55 -3.61
C LEU A 67 -4.20 -14.44 -2.14
N ALA A 68 -3.26 -14.26 -1.21
CA ALA A 68 -3.56 -14.35 0.21
C ALA A 68 -4.06 -13.03 0.84
N LEU A 69 -3.71 -11.87 0.28
CA LEU A 69 -4.33 -10.62 0.71
C LEU A 69 -5.76 -10.53 0.12
N PRO A 70 -6.84 -10.55 0.93
CA PRO A 70 -8.12 -10.07 0.43
C PRO A 70 -7.86 -8.68 -0.15
N ALA A 71 -8.44 -8.39 -1.32
CA ALA A 71 -8.38 -7.05 -1.89
C ALA A 71 -8.67 -6.09 -0.75
N ILE A 72 -7.70 -5.22 -0.40
CA ILE A 72 -7.93 -4.15 0.57
C ILE A 72 -9.25 -3.55 0.11
N PRO A 73 -10.34 -3.66 0.88
CA PRO A 73 -11.58 -3.06 0.46
C PRO A 73 -11.22 -1.60 0.23
N GLU A 74 -11.36 -1.13 -1.02
CA GLU A 74 -11.36 0.29 -1.33
C GLU A 74 -12.15 0.94 -0.20
N GLU A 75 -11.51 1.84 0.53
CA GLU A 75 -11.92 2.31 1.86
C GLU A 75 -13.44 2.27 2.02
N PRO A 76 -13.97 1.56 3.04
CA PRO A 76 -15.40 1.54 3.24
C PRO A 76 -15.85 2.99 3.37
N ARG A 77 -16.97 3.30 2.71
CA ARG A 77 -17.68 4.60 2.73
C ARG A 77 -17.80 5.23 4.14
N GLU A 78 -17.56 4.47 5.20
CA GLU A 78 -17.31 4.90 6.58
C GLU A 78 -16.28 6.03 6.73
N GLY A 79 -15.21 6.06 5.93
CA GLY A 79 -14.24 7.17 5.97
C GLY A 79 -14.89 8.50 5.62
N GLY A 80 -15.77 8.48 4.61
CA GLY A 80 -16.55 9.64 4.18
C GLY A 80 -17.57 10.09 5.23
N GLU A 81 -18.24 9.16 5.91
CA GLU A 81 -19.20 9.48 6.98
C GLU A 81 -18.51 10.04 8.22
N ARG A 82 -17.37 9.46 8.64
CA ARG A 82 -16.56 10.00 9.74
C ARG A 82 -16.03 11.40 9.42
N LEU A 83 -15.57 11.63 8.19
CA LEU A 83 -15.12 12.95 7.74
C LEU A 83 -16.26 13.98 7.64
N ARG A 84 -17.48 13.56 7.33
CA ARG A 84 -18.66 14.44 7.35
C ARG A 84 -19.07 14.77 8.77
N ALA A 85 -19.11 13.78 9.66
CA ALA A 85 -19.40 13.99 11.08
C ALA A 85 -18.35 14.88 11.75
N TYR A 86 -17.07 14.69 11.42
CA TYR A 86 -15.97 15.51 11.93
C TYR A 86 -16.08 16.95 11.44
N ARG A 87 -16.38 17.16 10.14
CA ARG A 87 -16.63 18.50 9.58
C ARG A 87 -17.84 19.19 10.19
N ALA A 88 -18.92 18.45 10.48
CA ALA A 88 -20.10 18.98 11.14
C ALA A 88 -19.77 19.43 12.58
N ARG A 89 -19.02 18.61 13.34
CA ARG A 89 -18.57 18.98 14.69
C ARG A 89 -17.65 20.20 14.70
N GLN A 90 -16.74 20.32 13.73
CA GLN A 90 -15.87 21.49 13.60
C GLN A 90 -16.65 22.78 13.35
N ARG A 91 -17.73 22.73 12.57
CA ARG A 91 -18.59 23.91 12.34
C ARG A 91 -19.31 24.33 13.61
N ALA A 92 -19.88 23.39 14.36
CA ALA A 92 -20.53 23.70 15.63
C ALA A 92 -19.55 24.31 16.65
N MET A 93 -18.33 23.77 16.73
CA MET A 93 -17.30 24.31 17.62
C MET A 93 -16.84 25.72 17.22
N LEU A 94 -16.83 26.05 15.92
CA LEU A 94 -16.53 27.42 15.46
C LEU A 94 -17.65 28.41 15.83
N GLU A 95 -18.92 27.99 15.75
CA GLU A 95 -20.05 28.81 16.18
C GLU A 95 -20.00 29.09 17.70
N GLU A 96 -19.70 28.08 18.51
CA GLU A 96 -19.51 28.25 19.96
C GLU A 96 -18.36 29.21 20.28
N LEU A 97 -17.25 29.16 19.53
CA LEU A 97 -16.12 30.07 19.72
C LEU A 97 -16.46 31.52 19.34
N ASP A 98 -17.26 31.75 18.31
CA ASP A 98 -17.72 33.09 17.95
C ASP A 98 -18.66 33.69 19.01
N GLU A 99 -19.51 32.86 19.64
CA GLU A 99 -20.36 33.29 20.74
C GLU A 99 -19.54 33.65 21.99
N VAL A 100 -18.53 32.84 22.32
CA VAL A 100 -17.59 33.15 23.40
C VAL A 100 -16.82 34.45 23.12
N LYS A 101 -16.39 34.67 21.89
CA LYS A 101 -15.70 35.90 21.48
C LYS A 101 -16.61 37.12 21.70
N LYS A 102 -17.87 37.05 21.29
CA LYS A 102 -18.84 38.14 21.47
C LYS A 102 -19.07 38.46 22.94
N LEU A 103 -19.19 37.43 23.78
CA LEU A 103 -19.33 37.61 25.24
C LEU A 103 -18.10 38.30 25.86
N LEU A 104 -16.90 37.96 25.40
CA LEU A 104 -15.67 38.63 25.83
C LEU A 104 -15.59 40.08 25.36
N GLU A 105 -16.10 40.40 24.17
CA GLU A 105 -16.21 41.78 23.69
C GLU A 105 -17.20 42.59 24.53
N GLU A 106 -18.36 42.03 24.85
CA GLU A 106 -19.34 42.66 25.75
C GLU A 106 -18.75 42.92 27.15
N ILE A 107 -18.03 41.95 27.73
CA ILE A 107 -17.34 42.13 29.02
C ILE A 107 -16.26 43.21 28.91
N ARG A 108 -15.48 43.20 27.83
CA ARG A 108 -14.43 44.22 27.59
C ARG A 108 -15.04 45.62 27.49
N ASP A 109 -16.16 45.75 26.81
CA ASP A 109 -16.80 47.04 26.58
C ASP A 109 -17.45 47.56 27.87
N LEU A 110 -18.10 46.67 28.66
CA LEU A 110 -18.56 46.99 30.02
C LEU A 110 -17.43 47.43 30.95
N LEU A 111 -16.28 46.75 30.90
CA LEU A 111 -15.10 47.13 31.68
C LEU A 111 -14.51 48.47 31.22
N ARG A 112 -14.52 48.77 29.92
CA ARG A 112 -14.08 50.07 29.39
C ARG A 112 -15.00 51.20 29.82
N GLU A 113 -16.31 50.99 29.79
CA GLU A 113 -17.30 51.96 30.27
C GLU A 113 -17.18 52.20 31.78
N GLY A 114 -16.96 51.14 32.58
CA GLY A 114 -16.81 51.25 34.03
C GLY A 114 -15.48 51.84 34.52
N VAL A 115 -14.40 51.76 33.72
CA VAL A 115 -13.06 52.30 34.07
C VAL A 115 -12.82 53.70 33.49
N GLY A 116 -13.62 54.14 32.51
CA GLY A 116 -13.56 55.46 31.91
C GLY A 116 -14.48 56.53 32.54
N GLY A 117 -15.23 56.18 33.59
CA GLY A 117 -16.10 57.08 34.35
C GLY A 117 -15.49 57.57 35.65
#